data_AF-A0A9X3EWM4-F1
#
_entry.id   AF-A0A9X3EWM4-F1
#
_cell.length_a   1.000
_cell.length_b   1.000
_cell.length_c   1.000
_cell.angle_alpha   90.00
_cell.angle_beta   90.00
_cell.angle_gamma   90.00
#
_symmetry.space_group_name_H-M   'P 1'
#
loop_
_entity.id
_entity.type
_entity.pdbx_description
1 polymer ?
#
loop_
_entity_poly.entity_id
_entity_poly.type
_entity_poly.pdbx_seq_one_letter_code
_entity_poly.pdbx_strand_id
1 'polypeptide(L)'
;MPASRLSFTAILLSTALLAACDEEPAESSDEPKSSRSVERMRERAGKLAAVRELARADAASVADELAAERWLRVDGGVRADAHRSRHVLLAGELSEAPATYAALKQDLGDRVVREVLLGGEDAARPVVFRDVDEGIYTVCVSATGPASPEERALLERAVAIYEADGPQPLNGEKLQAAVAAAQAETGHKPKHLDWGPLSLRCRRVEVDARPESRIAAFEPA
;
A
#
# COMPACT_ATOMS: atom_id res chain seq x y z
N MET A 1 24.19 1.69 10.78
CA MET A 1 23.12 1.38 9.79
C MET A 1 22.07 0.52 10.48
N PRO A 2 20.86 1.03 10.81
CA PRO A 2 19.70 0.10 10.82
C PRO A 2 18.30 0.68 10.52
N ALA A 3 18.05 1.99 10.58
CA ALA A 3 16.68 2.55 10.59
C ALA A 3 15.82 2.14 9.38
N SER A 4 16.40 2.12 8.18
CA SER A 4 15.67 1.76 6.96
C SER A 4 15.27 0.27 6.88
N ARG A 5 15.95 -0.62 7.61
CA ARG A 5 15.58 -2.05 7.67
C ARG A 5 14.44 -2.29 8.65
N LEU A 6 14.47 -1.61 9.79
CA LEU A 6 13.43 -1.66 10.82
C LEU A 6 12.06 -1.27 10.25
N SER A 7 12.00 -0.15 9.51
CA SER A 7 10.75 0.25 8.84
C SER A 7 10.31 -0.79 7.81
N PHE A 8 11.24 -1.41 7.07
CA PHE A 8 10.89 -2.39 6.04
C PHE A 8 10.30 -3.69 6.60
N THR A 9 10.78 -4.15 7.77
CA THR A 9 10.23 -5.29 8.49
C THR A 9 8.83 -5.00 9.04
N ALA A 10 8.62 -3.81 9.61
CA ALA A 10 7.33 -3.40 10.18
C ALA A 10 6.22 -3.30 9.12
N ILE A 11 6.54 -2.86 7.89
CA ILE A 11 5.64 -2.86 6.73
C ILE A 11 5.10 -4.25 6.44
N LEU A 12 6.00 -5.24 6.44
CA LEU A 12 5.67 -6.58 5.97
C LEU A 12 4.97 -7.42 7.02
N LEU A 13 5.23 -7.18 8.30
CA LEU A 13 4.44 -7.74 9.40
C LEU A 13 3.00 -7.18 9.40
N SER A 14 2.86 -5.87 9.15
CA SER A 14 1.54 -5.23 9.05
C SER A 14 0.73 -5.76 7.86
N THR A 15 1.38 -6.04 6.73
CA THR A 15 0.74 -6.67 5.55
C THR A 15 0.55 -8.18 5.67
N ALA A 16 1.41 -8.89 6.41
CA ALA A 16 1.22 -10.31 6.72
C ALA A 16 0.00 -10.54 7.62
N LEU A 17 -0.28 -9.62 8.55
CA LEU A 17 -1.53 -9.60 9.33
C LEU A 17 -2.77 -9.47 8.44
N LEU A 18 -2.63 -8.88 7.24
CA LEU A 18 -3.72 -8.69 6.29
C LEU A 18 -3.92 -9.93 5.42
N ALA A 19 -2.84 -10.56 4.95
CA ALA A 19 -2.90 -11.83 4.21
C ALA A 19 -3.38 -13.01 5.08
N ALA A 20 -3.13 -12.99 6.40
CA ALA A 20 -3.69 -13.97 7.33
C ALA A 20 -5.23 -13.83 7.51
N CYS A 21 -5.86 -12.83 6.88
CA CYS A 21 -7.30 -12.62 6.88
C CYS A 21 -7.98 -12.84 5.52
N ASP A 22 -7.21 -12.87 4.42
CA ASP A 22 -7.71 -13.04 3.05
C ASP A 22 -6.99 -14.25 2.41
N GLU A 23 -7.57 -15.44 2.57
CA GLU A 23 -7.19 -16.60 1.76
C GLU A 23 -8.08 -16.68 0.52
N GLU A 24 -7.56 -16.36 -0.67
CA GLU A 24 -7.98 -16.98 -1.94
C GLU A 24 -6.85 -16.99 -2.98
N PRO A 25 -6.86 -17.96 -3.93
CA PRO A 25 -5.67 -18.46 -4.60
C PRO A 25 -5.31 -17.73 -5.89
N ALA A 26 -4.02 -17.80 -6.23
CA ALA A 26 -3.46 -17.30 -7.47
C ALA A 26 -3.80 -18.22 -8.66
N GLU A 27 -4.41 -17.66 -9.70
CA GLU A 27 -4.49 -18.31 -11.02
C GLU A 27 -3.34 -17.87 -11.93
N SER A 28 -2.64 -18.88 -12.44
CA SER A 28 -1.57 -18.79 -13.43
C SER A 28 -2.14 -18.79 -14.84
N SER A 29 -1.69 -17.87 -15.70
CA SER A 29 -1.90 -17.98 -17.15
C SER A 29 -0.55 -17.89 -17.89
N ASP A 30 -0.09 -19.05 -18.35
CA ASP A 30 1.07 -19.24 -19.23
C ASP A 30 0.69 -18.94 -20.69
N GLU A 31 1.24 -17.86 -21.26
CA GLU A 31 1.40 -17.71 -22.71
C GLU A 31 2.79 -17.13 -23.03
N PRO A 32 3.49 -17.62 -24.07
CA PRO A 32 4.83 -17.15 -24.42
C PRO A 32 4.76 -15.76 -25.06
N LYS A 33 5.11 -14.73 -24.28
CA LYS A 33 5.21 -13.34 -24.75
C LYS A 33 6.38 -13.20 -25.73
N SER A 34 6.12 -12.58 -26.89
CA SER A 34 7.13 -12.28 -27.92
C SER A 34 8.38 -11.60 -27.34
N SER A 35 9.55 -11.77 -27.95
CA SER A 35 10.82 -11.18 -27.48
C SER A 35 10.75 -9.66 -27.27
N ARG A 36 10.00 -8.93 -28.11
CA ARG A 36 9.71 -7.49 -27.93
C ARG A 36 8.86 -7.20 -26.69
N SER A 37 7.93 -8.08 -26.36
CA SER A 37 7.10 -7.97 -25.16
C SER A 37 7.93 -8.23 -23.90
N VAL A 38 8.88 -9.17 -23.95
CA VAL A 38 9.80 -9.47 -22.83
C VAL A 38 10.77 -8.32 -22.56
N GLU A 39 11.31 -7.69 -23.60
CA GLU A 39 12.22 -6.56 -23.47
C GLU A 39 11.51 -5.31 -22.91
N ARG A 40 10.29 -5.00 -23.40
CA ARG A 40 9.44 -3.95 -22.82
C ARG A 40 9.06 -4.22 -21.37
N MET A 41 8.79 -5.47 -21.01
CA MET A 41 8.51 -5.85 -19.61
C MET A 41 9.73 -5.66 -18.71
N ARG A 42 10.95 -5.98 -19.18
CA ARG A 42 12.19 -5.73 -18.41
C ARG A 42 12.46 -4.25 -18.23
N GLU A 43 12.26 -3.44 -19.26
CA GLU A 43 12.42 -1.99 -19.18
C GLU A 43 11.38 -1.37 -18.23
N ARG A 44 10.11 -1.81 -18.32
CA ARG A 44 9.05 -1.43 -17.37
C ARG A 44 9.39 -1.85 -15.94
N ALA A 45 9.90 -3.07 -15.74
CA ALA A 45 10.29 -3.56 -14.42
C ALA A 45 11.46 -2.76 -13.81
N GLY A 46 12.45 -2.38 -14.62
CA GLY A 46 13.57 -1.53 -14.20
C GLY A 46 13.11 -0.12 -13.82
N LYS A 47 12.24 0.49 -14.63
CA LYS A 47 11.61 1.79 -14.31
C LYS A 47 10.79 1.72 -13.03
N LEU A 48 10.03 0.64 -12.82
CA LEU A 48 9.26 0.42 -11.59
C LEU A 48 10.14 0.22 -10.35
N ALA A 49 11.35 -0.32 -10.49
CA ALA A 49 12.29 -0.40 -9.37
C ALA A 49 12.78 1.00 -8.95
N ALA A 50 13.06 1.88 -9.91
CA ALA A 50 13.42 3.27 -9.62
C ALA A 50 12.25 4.05 -8.98
N VAL A 51 11.02 3.84 -9.47
CA VAL A 51 9.79 4.40 -8.89
C VAL A 51 9.59 3.97 -7.43
N ARG A 52 9.92 2.71 -7.09
CA ARG A 52 9.84 2.22 -5.70
C ARG A 52 10.85 2.88 -4.78
N GLU A 53 12.04 3.19 -5.28
CA GLU A 53 13.03 3.95 -4.49
C GLU A 53 12.57 5.40 -4.30
N LEU A 54 11.96 6.02 -5.31
CA LEU A 54 11.37 7.36 -5.20
C LEU A 54 10.20 7.39 -4.21
N ALA A 55 9.33 6.37 -4.20
CA ALA A 55 8.18 6.31 -3.28
C ALA A 55 8.56 6.11 -1.80
N ARG A 56 9.85 5.88 -1.47
CA ARG A 56 10.37 5.84 -0.09
C ARG A 56 10.72 7.23 0.46
N ALA A 57 10.39 8.30 -0.25
CA ALA A 57 10.76 9.66 0.11
C ALA A 57 10.16 10.15 1.44
N ASP A 58 10.85 11.11 2.07
CA ASP A 58 10.35 11.86 3.23
C ASP A 58 9.29 12.90 2.82
N ALA A 59 8.59 13.48 3.81
CA ALA A 59 7.51 14.43 3.56
C ALA A 59 7.95 15.72 2.84
N ALA A 60 9.21 16.15 3.02
CA ALA A 60 9.73 17.35 2.36
C ALA A 60 9.97 17.06 0.86
N SER A 61 10.55 15.90 0.55
CA SER A 61 10.70 15.44 -0.83
C SER A 61 9.35 15.12 -1.48
N VAL A 62 8.35 14.61 -0.75
CA VAL A 62 6.99 14.42 -1.28
C VAL A 62 6.37 15.75 -1.73
N ALA A 63 6.52 16.81 -0.92
CA ALA A 63 5.98 18.12 -1.25
C ALA A 63 6.62 18.70 -2.53
N ASP A 64 7.94 18.54 -2.69
CA ASP A 64 8.67 18.99 -3.89
C ASP A 64 8.25 18.21 -5.15
N GLU A 65 8.06 16.89 -5.03
CA GLU A 65 7.60 16.04 -6.14
C GLU A 65 6.16 16.34 -6.58
N LEU A 66 5.28 16.63 -5.61
CA LEU A 66 3.91 17.06 -5.86
C LEU A 66 3.86 18.46 -6.49
N ALA A 67 4.69 19.40 -6.01
CA ALA A 67 4.81 20.74 -6.58
C ALA A 67 5.37 20.71 -8.01
N ALA A 68 6.20 19.73 -8.34
CA ALA A 68 6.74 19.51 -9.67
C ALA A 68 5.78 18.77 -10.62
N GLU A 69 4.56 18.41 -10.18
CA GLU A 69 3.56 17.65 -10.94
C GLU A 69 4.12 16.33 -11.51
N ARG A 70 5.07 15.72 -10.78
CA ARG A 70 5.67 14.43 -11.15
C ARG A 70 4.90 13.28 -10.53
N TRP A 71 4.36 13.47 -9.34
CA TRP A 71 3.55 12.48 -8.64
C TRP A 71 2.06 12.86 -8.71
N LEU A 72 1.20 11.85 -8.68
CA LEU A 72 -0.24 12.05 -8.61
C LEU A 72 -0.62 12.57 -7.23
N ARG A 73 -1.27 13.73 -7.19
CA ARG A 73 -1.86 14.25 -5.96
C ARG A 73 -3.18 13.54 -5.67
N VAL A 74 -3.43 13.20 -4.41
CA VAL A 74 -4.74 12.73 -3.92
C VAL A 74 -5.31 13.77 -2.95
N ASP A 75 -6.61 14.07 -3.07
CA ASP A 75 -7.30 14.96 -2.15
C ASP A 75 -7.54 14.24 -0.82
N GLY A 76 -6.93 14.74 0.25
CA GLY A 76 -7.06 14.20 1.60
C GLY A 76 -5.77 13.53 2.09
N GLY A 77 -5.16 14.16 3.09
CA GLY A 77 -4.00 13.62 3.80
C GLY A 77 -4.37 12.36 4.57
N VAL A 78 -3.71 11.24 4.28
CA VAL A 78 -3.61 10.19 5.29
C VAL A 78 -2.83 10.79 6.45
N ARG A 79 -3.44 10.82 7.64
CA ARG A 79 -2.78 11.38 8.82
C ARG A 79 -1.48 10.62 9.08
N ALA A 80 -0.44 11.33 9.50
CA ALA A 80 0.86 10.73 9.80
C ALA A 80 0.79 9.65 10.89
N ASP A 81 -0.23 9.69 11.76
CA ASP A 81 -0.47 8.70 12.81
C ASP A 81 -1.44 7.58 12.40
N ALA A 82 -1.86 7.50 11.13
CA ALA A 82 -2.72 6.42 10.67
C ALA A 82 -2.03 5.06 10.88
N HIS A 83 -2.77 4.08 11.40
CA HIS A 83 -2.25 2.72 11.52
C HIS A 83 -2.32 1.95 10.21
N ARG A 84 -3.39 2.15 9.43
CA ARG A 84 -3.61 1.49 8.14
C ARG A 84 -4.24 2.44 7.15
N SER A 85 -3.94 2.25 5.88
CA SER A 85 -4.61 2.95 4.78
C SER A 85 -4.82 2.03 3.58
N ARG A 86 -6.02 2.08 3.02
CA ARG A 86 -6.44 1.31 1.85
C ARG A 86 -6.63 2.28 0.68
N HIS A 87 -5.96 1.98 -0.42
CA HIS A 87 -5.90 2.78 -1.63
C HIS A 87 -6.53 1.99 -2.77
N VAL A 88 -7.39 2.64 -3.53
CA VAL A 88 -8.11 2.03 -4.64
C VAL A 88 -7.93 2.93 -5.86
N LEU A 89 -7.51 2.34 -6.97
CA LEU A 89 -7.45 2.99 -8.26
C LEU A 89 -8.61 2.48 -9.12
N LEU A 90 -9.48 3.39 -9.56
CA LEU A 90 -10.61 3.09 -10.43
C LEU A 90 -10.36 3.64 -11.84
N ALA A 91 -10.75 2.87 -12.86
CA ALA A 91 -10.70 3.31 -14.25
C ALA A 91 -11.68 4.46 -14.50
N GLY A 92 -11.20 5.52 -15.16
CA GLY A 92 -12.00 6.69 -15.54
C GLY A 92 -12.27 7.68 -14.41
N GLU A 93 -13.01 8.73 -14.74
CA GLU A 93 -13.48 9.75 -13.81
C GLU A 93 -14.79 9.31 -13.15
N LEU A 94 -14.99 9.71 -11.89
CA LEU A 94 -16.26 9.60 -11.19
C LEU A 94 -16.96 10.95 -11.18
N SER A 95 -18.24 10.98 -11.56
CA SER A 95 -19.09 12.16 -11.41
C SER A 95 -19.38 12.48 -9.94
N GLU A 96 -19.43 11.44 -9.09
CA GLU A 96 -19.62 11.56 -7.65
C GLU A 96 -18.73 10.53 -6.94
N ALA A 97 -18.01 10.98 -5.91
CA ALA A 97 -17.14 10.11 -5.14
C ALA A 97 -17.96 9.32 -4.10
N PRO A 98 -17.81 7.98 -4.00
CA PRO A 98 -18.50 7.20 -2.98
C PRO A 98 -18.02 7.63 -1.59
N ALA A 99 -18.96 7.76 -0.66
CA ALA A 99 -18.66 8.22 0.69
C ALA A 99 -17.86 7.21 1.53
N THR A 100 -18.01 5.92 1.23
CA THR A 100 -17.39 4.82 1.98
C THR A 100 -16.83 3.75 1.05
N TYR A 101 -15.94 2.91 1.59
CA TYR A 101 -15.40 1.77 0.85
C TYR A 101 -16.49 0.74 0.50
N ALA A 102 -17.50 0.54 1.36
CA ALA A 102 -18.62 -0.34 1.06
C ALA A 102 -19.41 0.12 -0.19
N ALA A 103 -19.74 1.42 -0.26
CA ALA A 103 -20.41 1.99 -1.43
C ALA A 103 -19.55 1.86 -2.70
N LEU A 104 -18.24 2.09 -2.59
CA LEU A 104 -17.31 1.86 -3.70
C LEU A 104 -17.39 0.42 -4.23
N LYS A 105 -17.30 -0.58 -3.34
CA LYS A 105 -17.29 -1.98 -3.78
C LYS A 105 -18.62 -2.42 -4.37
N GLN A 106 -19.73 -1.90 -3.84
CA GLN A 106 -21.06 -2.21 -4.35
C GLN A 106 -21.31 -1.61 -5.74
N ASP A 107 -20.98 -0.33 -5.94
CA ASP A 107 -21.42 0.40 -7.12
C ASP A 107 -20.34 0.53 -8.21
N LEU A 108 -19.06 0.38 -7.84
CA LEU A 108 -17.91 0.63 -8.71
C LEU A 108 -16.87 -0.49 -8.70
N GLY A 109 -17.20 -1.66 -8.12
CA GLY A 109 -16.29 -2.81 -7.99
C GLY A 109 -15.63 -3.22 -9.31
N ASP A 110 -16.41 -3.27 -10.40
CA ASP A 110 -15.92 -3.65 -11.74
C ASP A 110 -14.94 -2.64 -12.36
N ARG A 111 -14.88 -1.42 -11.82
CA ARG A 111 -13.96 -0.37 -12.27
C ARG A 111 -12.65 -0.38 -11.50
N VAL A 112 -12.52 -1.20 -10.44
CA VAL A 112 -11.31 -1.27 -9.63
C VAL A 112 -10.19 -1.93 -10.44
N VAL A 113 -9.15 -1.15 -10.75
CA VAL A 113 -7.97 -1.60 -11.51
C VAL A 113 -6.91 -2.13 -10.55
N ARG A 114 -6.71 -1.43 -9.44
CA ARG A 114 -5.74 -1.78 -8.40
C ARG A 114 -6.24 -1.42 -7.02
N GLU A 115 -5.85 -2.24 -6.06
CA GLU A 115 -6.04 -1.99 -4.64
C GLU A 115 -4.71 -2.22 -3.91
N VAL A 116 -4.35 -1.31 -3.02
CA VAL A 116 -3.11 -1.38 -2.25
C VAL A 116 -3.40 -1.05 -0.80
N LEU A 117 -2.82 -1.83 0.10
CA LEU A 117 -3.03 -1.68 1.53
C LEU A 117 -1.68 -1.45 2.22
N LEU A 118 -1.59 -0.34 2.95
CA LEU A 118 -0.41 0.05 3.72
C LEU A 118 -0.74 0.02 5.22
N GLY A 119 0.27 -0.24 6.04
CA GLY A 119 0.13 -0.34 7.49
C GLY A 119 1.39 0.05 8.25
N GLY A 120 1.23 0.29 9.54
CA GLY A 120 2.32 0.72 10.42
C GLY A 120 2.82 2.12 10.07
N GLU A 121 4.14 2.31 10.11
CA GLU A 121 4.81 3.59 9.77
C GLU A 121 4.58 4.03 8.32
N ASP A 122 4.15 3.10 7.45
CA ASP A 122 3.96 3.35 6.02
C ASP A 122 2.52 3.65 5.65
N ALA A 123 1.59 3.61 6.62
CA ALA A 123 0.19 3.91 6.35
C ALA A 123 0.01 5.31 5.72
N ALA A 124 0.88 6.28 6.04
CA ALA A 124 0.83 7.62 5.48
C ALA A 124 1.77 7.86 4.28
N ARG A 125 2.47 6.82 3.79
CA ARG A 125 3.45 6.98 2.70
C ARG A 125 2.81 7.02 1.31
N PRO A 126 3.53 7.57 0.31
CA PRO A 126 3.15 7.46 -1.10
C PRO A 126 2.93 6.01 -1.53
N VAL A 127 1.89 5.79 -2.34
CA VAL A 127 1.54 4.49 -2.88
C VAL A 127 1.94 4.39 -4.34
N VAL A 128 2.48 3.24 -4.75
CA VAL A 128 2.82 2.97 -6.16
C VAL A 128 1.81 2.01 -6.76
N PHE A 129 1.01 2.49 -7.72
CA PHE A 129 0.11 1.63 -8.48
C PHE A 129 0.86 0.96 -9.64
N ARG A 130 1.17 -0.32 -9.48
CA ARG A 130 1.95 -1.09 -10.47
C ARG A 130 1.09 -1.54 -11.62
N ASP A 131 1.71 -1.60 -12.81
CA ASP A 131 1.11 -2.12 -14.04
C ASP A 131 -0.18 -1.40 -14.42
N VAL A 132 -0.18 -0.07 -14.26
CA VAL A 132 -1.25 0.81 -14.71
C VAL A 132 -0.87 1.44 -16.04
N ASP A 133 -1.78 1.32 -17.01
CA ASP A 133 -1.63 1.93 -18.33
C ASP A 133 -2.01 3.41 -18.30
N GLU A 134 -1.60 4.14 -19.33
CA GLU A 134 -1.88 5.58 -19.46
C GLU A 134 -3.39 5.82 -19.58
N GLY A 135 -3.88 6.89 -18.94
CA GLY A 135 -5.29 7.24 -18.97
C GLY A 135 -5.75 8.06 -17.76
N ILE A 136 -7.06 8.34 -17.76
CA ILE A 136 -7.73 9.03 -16.65
C ILE A 136 -8.22 7.99 -15.66
N TYR A 137 -7.94 8.22 -14.38
CA TYR A 137 -8.36 7.37 -13.28
C TYR A 137 -8.93 8.19 -12.14
N THR A 138 -9.52 7.50 -11.17
CA THR A 138 -9.86 8.06 -9.87
C THR A 138 -9.11 7.28 -8.80
N VAL A 139 -8.33 7.97 -7.98
CA VAL A 139 -7.67 7.37 -6.80
C VAL A 139 -8.52 7.67 -5.59
N CYS A 140 -8.85 6.64 -4.83
CA CYS A 140 -9.56 6.74 -3.58
C CYS A 140 -8.71 6.19 -2.42
N VAL A 141 -8.79 6.82 -1.26
CA VAL A 141 -8.10 6.41 -0.05
C VAL A 141 -9.06 6.39 1.13
N SER A 142 -8.91 5.37 1.97
CA SER A 142 -9.46 5.32 3.31
C SER A 142 -8.33 5.04 4.30
N ALA A 143 -8.37 5.64 5.49
CA ALA A 143 -7.35 5.44 6.50
C ALA A 143 -7.97 5.35 7.89
N THR A 144 -7.33 4.58 8.77
CA THR A 144 -7.69 4.50 10.18
C THR A 144 -7.04 5.60 10.99
N GLY A 145 -7.48 5.75 12.24
CA GLY A 145 -6.70 6.46 13.25
C GLY A 145 -5.47 5.66 13.72
N PRO A 146 -4.82 6.13 14.80
CA PRO A 146 -3.66 5.47 15.38
C PRO A 146 -3.97 4.09 15.93
N ALA A 147 -2.95 3.23 15.91
CA ALA A 147 -3.04 1.87 16.45
C ALA A 147 -3.34 1.94 17.95
N SER A 148 -4.19 1.03 18.45
CA SER A 148 -4.39 0.91 19.89
C SER A 148 -3.08 0.52 20.58
N PRO A 149 -2.92 0.82 21.88
CA PRO A 149 -1.72 0.44 22.63
C PRO A 149 -1.42 -1.06 22.54
N GLU A 150 -2.45 -1.91 22.56
CA GLU A 150 -2.33 -3.37 22.49
C GLU A 150 -1.86 -3.84 21.11
N GLU A 151 -2.42 -3.25 20.04
CA GLU A 151 -2.02 -3.59 18.68
C GLU A 151 -0.59 -3.09 18.39
N ARG A 152 -0.20 -1.95 18.95
CA ARG A 152 1.18 -1.47 18.90
C ARG A 152 2.14 -2.41 19.62
N ALA A 153 1.80 -2.85 20.83
CA ALA A 153 2.62 -3.80 21.58
C ALA A 153 2.78 -5.14 20.84
N LEU A 154 1.71 -5.62 20.18
CA LEU A 154 1.78 -6.80 19.33
C LEU A 154 2.77 -6.62 18.16
N LEU A 155 2.66 -5.52 17.42
CA LEU A 155 3.53 -5.26 16.27
C LEU A 155 5.00 -5.12 16.68
N GLU A 156 5.27 -4.34 17.73
CA GLU A 156 6.62 -4.19 18.28
C GLU A 156 7.22 -5.54 18.68
N ARG A 157 6.40 -6.41 19.28
CA ARG A 157 6.87 -7.74 19.67
C ARG A 157 7.10 -8.66 18.47
N ALA A 158 6.22 -8.62 17.46
CA ALA A 158 6.38 -9.39 16.24
C ALA A 158 7.65 -8.99 15.47
N VAL A 159 7.97 -7.69 15.42
CA VAL A 159 9.24 -7.20 14.84
C VAL A 159 10.44 -7.76 15.61
N ALA A 160 10.42 -7.67 16.94
CA ALA A 160 11.51 -8.18 17.77
C ALA A 160 11.74 -9.68 17.60
N ILE A 161 10.68 -10.47 17.41
CA ILE A 161 10.77 -11.92 17.16
C ILE A 161 11.34 -12.19 15.77
N TYR A 162 10.85 -11.50 14.75
CA TYR A 162 11.31 -11.70 13.37
C TYR A 162 12.80 -11.36 13.19
N GLU A 163 13.27 -10.30 13.86
CA GLU A 163 14.66 -9.83 13.74
C GLU A 163 15.65 -10.54 14.69
N ALA A 164 15.18 -11.46 15.53
CA ALA A 164 15.99 -12.10 16.57
C ALA A 164 17.22 -12.85 16.01
N ASP A 165 17.11 -13.51 14.85
CA ASP A 165 18.26 -14.20 14.22
C ASP A 165 19.08 -13.29 13.28
N GLY A 166 18.92 -11.97 13.41
CA GLY A 166 19.68 -10.97 12.66
C GLY A 166 19.13 -10.70 11.26
N PRO A 167 19.95 -10.12 10.35
CA PRO A 167 19.47 -9.71 9.04
C PRO A 167 19.13 -10.91 8.15
N GLN A 168 17.85 -11.07 7.84
CA GLN A 168 17.37 -12.17 7.00
C GLN A 168 16.67 -11.63 5.76
N PRO A 169 16.73 -12.34 4.61
CA PRO A 169 15.84 -12.03 3.50
C PRO A 169 14.39 -12.19 3.93
N LEU A 170 13.52 -11.39 3.32
CA LEU A 170 12.09 -11.42 3.63
C LEU A 170 11.47 -12.75 3.28
N ASN A 171 10.70 -13.29 4.23
CA ASN A 171 9.99 -14.56 4.07
C ASN A 171 8.62 -14.46 4.76
N GLY A 172 7.55 -14.66 3.99
CA GLY A 172 6.16 -14.59 4.46
C GLY A 172 5.84 -15.58 5.60
N GLU A 173 6.36 -16.80 5.53
CA GLU A 173 6.17 -17.82 6.57
C GLU A 173 6.80 -17.39 7.90
N LYS A 174 7.99 -16.78 7.84
CA LYS A 174 8.67 -16.26 9.03
C LYS A 174 7.93 -15.06 9.63
N LEU A 175 7.39 -14.19 8.79
CA LEU A 175 6.57 -13.06 9.24
C LEU A 175 5.31 -13.56 9.95
N GLN A 176 4.61 -14.53 9.35
CA GLN A 176 3.43 -15.15 9.95
C GLN A 176 3.76 -15.85 11.28
N ALA A 177 4.86 -16.61 11.33
CA ALA A 177 5.32 -17.26 12.55
C ALA A 177 5.66 -16.25 13.66
N ALA A 178 6.31 -15.13 13.32
CA ALA A 178 6.63 -14.07 14.28
C ALA A 178 5.36 -13.39 14.82
N VAL A 179 4.36 -13.13 13.98
CA VAL A 179 3.05 -12.61 14.40
C VAL A 179 2.35 -13.60 15.32
N ALA A 180 2.29 -14.88 14.96
CA ALA A 180 1.64 -15.91 15.77
C ALA A 180 2.30 -16.05 17.16
N ALA A 181 3.63 -16.01 17.21
CA ALA A 181 4.39 -16.02 18.46
C ALA A 181 4.10 -14.76 19.29
N ALA A 182 4.08 -13.57 18.68
CA ALA A 182 3.72 -12.33 19.36
C ALA A 182 2.27 -12.33 19.89
N GLN A 183 1.32 -12.91 19.16
CA GLN A 183 -0.06 -13.07 19.62
C GLN A 183 -0.16 -14.00 20.84
N ALA A 184 0.61 -15.09 20.83
CA ALA A 184 0.67 -16.01 21.96
C ALA A 184 1.25 -15.35 23.22
N GLU A 185 2.27 -14.49 23.07
CA GLU A 185 2.89 -13.80 24.19
C GLU A 185 2.07 -12.61 24.71
N THR A 186 1.50 -11.80 23.83
CA THR A 186 0.74 -10.60 24.21
C THR A 186 -0.70 -10.90 24.60
N GLY A 187 -1.23 -12.07 24.22
CA GLY A 187 -2.63 -12.43 24.38
C GLY A 187 -3.60 -11.58 23.53
N HIS A 188 -3.07 -10.65 22.74
CA HIS A 188 -3.87 -9.80 21.87
C HIS A 188 -4.18 -10.52 20.56
N LYS A 189 -5.47 -10.55 20.20
CA LYS A 189 -5.94 -11.03 18.90
C LYS A 189 -6.41 -9.84 18.09
N PRO A 190 -5.69 -9.45 17.03
CA PRO A 190 -6.12 -8.39 16.12
C PRO A 190 -7.52 -8.68 15.61
N LYS A 191 -8.39 -7.68 15.63
CA LYS A 191 -9.70 -7.80 14.99
C LYS A 191 -9.54 -7.51 13.51
N HIS A 192 -10.30 -8.22 12.69
CA HIS A 192 -10.44 -7.85 11.30
C HIS A 192 -10.97 -6.42 11.21
N LEU A 193 -10.25 -5.56 10.49
CA LEU A 193 -10.65 -4.18 10.31
C LEU A 193 -11.79 -4.13 9.29
N ASP A 194 -12.96 -3.68 9.73
CA ASP A 194 -14.05 -3.38 8.82
C ASP A 194 -13.80 -2.03 8.14
N TRP A 195 -13.56 -2.09 6.83
CA TRP A 195 -13.36 -0.92 5.97
C TRP A 195 -14.69 -0.28 5.54
N GLY A 196 -15.81 -1.00 5.65
CA GLY A 196 -17.13 -0.56 5.21
C GLY A 196 -17.57 0.79 5.77
N PRO A 197 -17.42 1.08 7.08
CA PRO A 197 -17.85 2.34 7.66
C PRO A 197 -16.84 3.47 7.51
N LEU A 198 -15.62 3.19 7.02
CA LEU A 198 -14.58 4.21 6.94
C LEU A 198 -14.83 5.15 5.75
N SER A 199 -14.70 6.44 6.03
CA SER A 199 -14.82 7.48 5.01
C SER A 199 -13.79 7.27 3.91
N LEU A 200 -14.22 7.50 2.68
CA LEU A 200 -13.39 7.43 1.50
C LEU A 200 -13.19 8.85 0.95
N ARG A 201 -11.97 9.14 0.52
CA ARG A 201 -11.62 10.39 -0.16
C ARG A 201 -11.07 10.04 -1.53
N CYS A 202 -11.60 10.68 -2.56
CA CYS A 202 -11.25 10.36 -3.94
C CYS A 202 -10.82 11.61 -4.71
N ARG A 203 -9.91 11.42 -5.65
CA ARG A 203 -9.48 12.46 -6.58
C ARG A 203 -9.26 11.88 -7.97
N ARG A 204 -9.64 12.64 -8.99
CA ARG A 204 -9.26 12.35 -10.37
C ARG A 204 -7.75 12.53 -10.54
N VAL A 205 -7.13 11.56 -11.22
CA VAL A 205 -5.71 11.58 -11.56
C VAL A 205 -5.53 11.23 -13.03
N GLU A 206 -4.41 11.67 -13.60
CA GLU A 206 -4.02 11.34 -14.98
C GLU A 206 -2.69 10.60 -14.95
N VAL A 207 -2.70 9.35 -15.41
CA VAL A 207 -1.49 8.53 -15.57
C VAL A 207 -1.00 8.70 -17.00
N ASP A 208 0.27 9.06 -17.15
CA ASP A 208 0.90 9.25 -18.45
C ASP A 208 2.09 8.28 -18.66
N ALA A 209 2.87 8.51 -19.71
CA ALA A 209 4.02 7.69 -20.06
C ALA A 209 5.15 7.71 -19.01
N ARG A 210 5.17 8.69 -18.10
CA ARG A 210 6.22 8.85 -17.08
C ARG A 210 6.01 7.82 -15.96
N PRO A 211 7.04 7.08 -15.53
CA PRO A 211 6.90 6.13 -14.42
C PRO A 211 6.39 6.76 -13.12
N GLU A 212 6.70 8.04 -12.88
CA GLU A 212 6.36 8.80 -11.69
C GLU A 212 4.86 9.12 -11.59
N SER A 213 4.13 9.19 -12.72
CA SER A 213 2.67 9.36 -12.74
C SER A 213 1.90 8.13 -12.27
N ARG A 214 2.59 7.12 -11.74
CA ARG A 214 2.01 5.95 -11.05
C ARG A 214 2.19 5.99 -9.55
N ILE A 215 2.88 7.01 -9.04
CA ILE A 215 3.02 7.29 -7.61
C ILE A 215 1.90 8.23 -7.21
N ALA A 216 1.06 7.79 -6.28
CA ALA A 216 0.08 8.67 -5.65
C ALA A 216 0.56 9.04 -4.26
N ALA A 217 0.61 10.34 -3.99
CA ALA A 217 0.99 10.87 -2.70
C ALA A 217 -0.09 11.81 -2.16
N PHE A 218 -0.10 11.92 -0.84
CA PHE A 218 -1.03 12.72 -0.08
C PHE A 218 -0.33 14.00 0.32
N GLU A 219 -1.06 15.12 0.34
CA GLU A 219 -0.53 16.29 1.01
C GLU A 219 -0.39 15.99 2.51
N PRO A 220 0.77 16.29 3.12
CA PRO A 220 0.87 16.27 4.57
C PRO A 220 -0.17 17.22 5.15
N ALA A 221 -0.94 16.72 6.12
CA ALA A 221 -1.96 17.49 6.82
C ALA A 221 -1.37 18.65 7.64
#